data_AF-A0A7Z0PG86-F1
#
_entry.id   AF-A0A7Z0PG86-F1
#
_cell.length_a   1.000
_cell.length_b   1.000
_cell.length_c   1.000
_cell.angle_alpha   90.00
_cell.angle_beta   90.00
_cell.angle_gamma   90.00
#
_symmetry.space_group_name_H-M   'P 1'
#
loop_
_entity.id
_entity.type
_entity.pdbx_description
1 polymer ?
#
loop_
_entity_poly.entity_id
_entity_poly.type
_entity_poly.pdbx_seq_one_letter_code
_entity_poly.pdbx_strand_id
1 'polypeptide(L)'
;MNKYSRMLNKEVIIYKKWVYKHYSEMTEDTDNGEYLGPSFDRMRESAISFLKNVEVKDISVTDLDSILYCVARDNECEYLADLISSYKEWFKYLIERCIDTIYTTAKWQLVKRLSVYKDDSSITDWVFKYINVNDEYTQRMSLSVLSEIDHRKAEQYAIEFWERDKYKGDTYAEEYQKIMALNVLYKIKSDKLTNYIEAARQLDFVYLKENADEISNSD
;
A
#
# COMPACT_ATOMS: atom_id res chain seq x y z
N MET A 1 -10.65 18.36 22.41
CA MET A 1 -10.27 17.00 21.95
C MET A 1 -11.24 15.99 22.56
N ASN A 2 -11.95 15.23 21.71
CA ASN A 2 -12.96 14.26 22.17
C ASN A 2 -12.30 13.07 22.92
N LYS A 3 -13.09 12.24 23.61
CA LYS A 3 -12.55 11.14 24.44
C LYS A 3 -11.82 10.08 23.60
N TYR A 4 -12.27 9.80 22.38
CA TYR A 4 -11.70 8.77 21.50
C TYR A 4 -10.37 9.22 20.91
N SER A 5 -10.25 10.49 20.48
CA SER A 5 -8.97 11.12 20.12
C SER A 5 -7.95 11.00 21.26
N ARG A 6 -8.35 11.33 22.50
CA ARG A 6 -7.47 11.20 23.68
C ARG A 6 -6.99 9.77 23.89
N MET A 7 -7.87 8.79 23.72
CA MET A 7 -7.53 7.37 23.87
C MET A 7 -6.57 6.91 22.78
N LEU A 8 -6.88 7.17 21.51
CA LEU A 8 -6.02 6.83 20.37
C LEU A 8 -4.61 7.39 20.56
N ASN A 9 -4.52 8.72 20.75
CA ASN A 9 -3.23 9.39 20.85
C ASN A 9 -2.43 8.87 22.06
N LYS A 10 -3.08 8.56 23.18
CA LYS A 10 -2.43 7.98 24.35
C LYS A 10 -1.86 6.58 24.06
N GLU A 11 -2.65 5.67 23.48
CA GLU A 11 -2.18 4.31 23.22
C GLU A 11 -1.09 4.28 22.14
N VAL A 12 -1.17 5.14 21.12
CA VAL A 12 -0.10 5.32 20.13
C VAL A 12 1.20 5.80 20.79
N ILE A 13 1.15 6.77 21.71
CA ILE A 13 2.35 7.22 22.45
C ILE A 13 2.94 6.08 23.28
N ILE A 14 2.10 5.28 23.95
CA ILE A 14 2.56 4.14 24.75
C ILE A 14 3.24 3.10 23.85
N TYR A 15 2.62 2.78 22.72
CA TYR A 15 3.17 1.81 21.77
C TYR A 15 4.47 2.31 21.14
N LYS A 16 4.51 3.56 20.63
CA LYS A 16 5.74 4.18 20.08
C LYS A 16 6.90 4.13 21.09
N LYS A 17 6.65 4.39 22.39
CA LYS A 17 7.66 4.27 23.46
C LYS A 17 8.14 2.83 23.65
N TRP A 18 7.22 1.86 23.59
CA TRP A 18 7.58 0.45 23.71
C TRP A 18 8.41 -0.01 22.52
N VAL A 19 8.02 0.35 21.29
CA VAL A 19 8.78 0.05 20.07
C VAL A 19 10.18 0.65 20.18
N TYR A 20 10.29 1.96 20.45
CA TYR A 20 11.59 2.63 20.58
C TYR A 20 12.50 1.98 21.63
N LYS A 21 11.94 1.49 22.74
CA LYS A 21 12.72 0.84 23.80
C LYS A 21 13.30 -0.53 23.39
N HIS A 22 12.60 -1.28 22.56
CA HIS A 22 12.99 -2.66 22.19
C HIS A 22 13.59 -2.75 20.79
N TYR A 23 13.36 -1.72 19.97
CA TYR A 23 13.65 -1.68 18.54
C TYR A 23 14.09 -0.27 18.12
N SER A 24 15.10 0.27 18.79
CA SER A 24 15.52 1.68 18.63
C SER A 24 16.07 2.03 17.24
N GLU A 25 16.47 1.03 16.45
CA GLU A 25 17.04 1.21 15.11
C GLU A 25 15.98 1.17 13.99
N MET A 26 14.71 0.93 14.35
CA MET A 26 13.64 0.75 13.38
C MET A 26 12.97 2.07 13.03
N THR A 27 12.91 2.34 11.73
CA THR A 27 12.19 3.45 11.09
C THR A 27 11.23 2.90 10.05
N GLU A 28 10.32 3.73 9.52
CA GLU A 28 9.50 3.37 8.34
C GLU A 28 10.36 2.99 7.11
N ASP A 29 11.63 3.38 7.08
CA ASP A 29 12.55 3.09 5.97
C ASP A 29 13.33 1.78 6.20
N THR A 30 13.44 1.30 7.44
CA THR A 30 14.33 0.18 7.80
C THR A 30 13.62 -1.06 8.32
N ASP A 31 12.41 -0.94 8.88
CA ASP A 31 11.62 -2.11 9.21
C ASP A 31 10.11 -1.82 9.29
N ASN A 32 9.34 -2.73 8.68
CA ASN A 32 7.93 -2.61 8.36
C ASN A 32 7.11 -3.74 9.00
N GLY A 33 7.49 -4.33 10.14
CA GLY A 33 6.68 -5.35 10.83
C GLY A 33 5.63 -4.76 11.80
N GLU A 34 4.43 -5.35 11.94
CA GLU A 34 4.19 -6.53 12.79
C GLU A 34 4.79 -6.56 14.22
N TYR A 35 4.99 -5.48 14.99
CA TYR A 35 5.47 -5.64 16.38
C TYR A 35 4.35 -5.91 17.38
N LEU A 36 4.06 -7.19 17.60
CA LEU A 36 3.06 -7.70 18.56
C LEU A 36 3.52 -7.55 20.02
N GLY A 37 3.82 -6.32 20.42
CA GLY A 37 4.10 -5.95 21.80
C GLY A 37 2.84 -5.90 22.68
N PRO A 38 2.99 -5.83 24.01
CA PRO A 38 1.90 -5.86 24.98
C PRO A 38 0.93 -4.66 24.91
N SER A 39 1.15 -3.73 23.98
CA SER A 39 0.29 -2.56 23.75
C SER A 39 -0.28 -2.49 22.33
N PHE A 40 0.09 -3.44 21.45
CA PHE A 40 -0.38 -3.46 20.06
C PHE A 40 -1.90 -3.57 19.99
N ASP A 41 -2.49 -4.56 20.67
CA ASP A 41 -3.94 -4.75 20.67
C ASP A 41 -4.69 -3.54 21.19
N ARG A 42 -4.20 -2.90 22.27
CA ARG A 42 -4.83 -1.69 22.80
C ARG A 42 -4.75 -0.52 21.83
N MET A 43 -3.62 -0.35 21.14
CA MET A 43 -3.46 0.65 20.08
C MET A 43 -4.48 0.39 18.96
N ARG A 44 -4.57 -0.85 18.46
CA ARG A 44 -5.50 -1.24 17.41
C ARG A 44 -6.97 -1.06 17.84
N GLU A 45 -7.35 -1.51 19.02
CA GLU A 45 -8.70 -1.33 19.58
C GLU A 45 -9.07 0.16 19.74
N SER A 46 -8.11 0.99 20.13
CA SER A 46 -8.31 2.44 20.23
C SER A 46 -8.53 3.08 18.86
N ALA A 47 -7.82 2.62 17.83
CA ALA A 47 -8.02 3.05 16.43
C ALA A 47 -9.40 2.64 15.90
N ILE A 48 -9.82 1.40 16.13
CA ILE A 48 -11.17 0.91 15.78
C ILE A 48 -12.24 1.77 16.47
N SER A 49 -12.07 2.04 17.77
CA SER A 49 -13.01 2.85 18.54
C SER A 49 -13.05 4.29 18.05
N PHE A 50 -11.89 4.85 17.68
CA PHE A 50 -11.78 6.18 17.10
C PHE A 50 -12.52 6.30 15.77
N LEU A 51 -12.28 5.39 14.82
CA LEU A 51 -12.95 5.37 13.51
C LEU A 51 -14.48 5.29 13.63
N LYS A 52 -14.97 4.49 14.59
CA LYS A 52 -16.41 4.30 14.81
C LYS A 52 -17.13 5.49 15.45
N ASN A 53 -16.41 6.38 16.14
CA ASN A 53 -17.03 7.37 17.02
C ASN A 53 -16.57 8.82 16.76
N VAL A 54 -15.65 9.04 15.83
CA VAL A 54 -15.17 10.38 15.46
C VAL A 54 -15.47 10.60 13.99
N GLU A 55 -15.99 11.78 13.67
CA GLU A 55 -16.18 12.20 12.29
C GLU A 55 -14.91 12.88 11.77
N VAL A 56 -14.63 12.72 10.48
CA VAL A 56 -13.45 13.28 9.81
C VAL A 56 -13.29 14.78 10.05
N LYS A 57 -14.40 15.54 10.11
CA LYS A 57 -14.38 17.00 10.32
C LYS A 57 -13.85 17.42 11.69
N ASP A 58 -13.86 16.51 12.67
CA ASP A 58 -13.53 16.80 14.07
C ASP A 58 -12.10 16.40 14.45
N ILE A 59 -11.32 15.89 13.49
CA ILE A 59 -10.00 15.34 13.77
C ILE A 59 -8.92 16.43 13.78
N SER A 60 -7.94 16.25 14.65
CA SER A 60 -6.72 17.07 14.68
C SER A 60 -5.60 16.47 13.83
N VAL A 61 -4.54 17.25 13.59
CA VAL A 61 -3.31 16.75 12.94
C VAL A 61 -2.70 15.57 13.73
N THR A 62 -2.76 15.62 15.06
CA THR A 62 -2.29 14.52 15.92
C THR A 62 -3.13 13.25 15.76
N ASP A 63 -4.45 13.40 15.57
CA ASP A 63 -5.32 12.26 15.33
C ASP A 63 -5.02 11.61 13.96
N LEU A 64 -4.80 12.43 12.94
CA LEU A 64 -4.37 11.97 11.60
C LEU A 64 -3.04 11.22 11.66
N ASP A 65 -2.03 11.77 12.33
CA ASP A 65 -0.74 11.08 12.51
C ASP A 65 -0.93 9.73 13.21
N SER A 66 -1.73 9.71 14.28
CA SER A 66 -1.94 8.51 15.09
C SER A 66 -2.69 7.42 14.33
N ILE A 67 -3.73 7.76 13.56
CA ILE A 67 -4.48 6.75 12.80
C ILE A 67 -3.64 6.19 11.64
N LEU A 68 -2.87 7.02 10.94
CA LEU A 68 -1.98 6.55 9.88
C LEU A 68 -0.84 5.69 10.43
N TYR A 69 -0.29 6.03 11.59
CA TYR A 69 0.66 5.19 12.29
C TYR A 69 0.08 3.81 12.63
N CYS A 70 -1.16 3.77 13.14
CA CYS A 70 -1.83 2.50 13.42
C CYS A 70 -2.02 1.66 12.15
N VAL A 71 -2.45 2.26 11.04
CA VAL A 71 -2.55 1.55 9.75
C VAL A 71 -1.19 1.02 9.32
N ALA A 72 -0.15 1.85 9.36
CA ALA A 72 1.21 1.45 9.00
C ALA A 72 1.74 0.29 9.86
N ARG A 73 1.25 0.14 11.09
CA ARG A 73 1.66 -0.93 11.99
C ARG A 73 0.79 -2.17 11.94
N ASP A 74 -0.46 -2.09 11.50
CA ASP A 74 -1.37 -3.25 11.37
C ASP A 74 -1.26 -3.84 9.95
N ASN A 75 -0.03 -4.12 9.51
CA ASN A 75 0.29 -4.36 8.10
C ASN A 75 0.47 -5.84 7.70
N GLU A 76 0.66 -6.75 8.65
CA GLU A 76 0.69 -8.20 8.36
C GLU A 76 -0.73 -8.71 8.10
N CYS A 77 -1.71 -8.26 8.89
CA CYS A 77 -3.12 -8.64 8.71
C CYS A 77 -3.94 -7.60 7.94
N GLU A 78 -3.46 -6.37 7.82
CA GLU A 78 -4.11 -5.26 7.09
C GLU A 78 -5.55 -4.95 7.57
N TYR A 79 -5.91 -5.34 8.79
CA TYR A 79 -7.29 -5.30 9.30
C TYR A 79 -7.84 -3.87 9.40
N LEU A 80 -7.04 -2.91 9.87
CA LEU A 80 -7.42 -1.51 9.95
C LEU A 80 -7.63 -0.91 8.57
N ALA A 81 -6.78 -1.26 7.59
CA ALA A 81 -6.96 -0.80 6.22
C ALA A 81 -8.27 -1.32 5.61
N ASP A 82 -8.58 -2.61 5.82
CA ASP A 82 -9.86 -3.21 5.42
C ASP A 82 -11.05 -2.51 6.09
N LEU A 83 -10.98 -2.33 7.41
CA LEU A 83 -12.02 -1.66 8.16
C LEU A 83 -12.25 -0.24 7.65
N ILE A 84 -11.19 0.55 7.47
CA ILE A 84 -11.27 1.93 6.96
C ILE A 84 -11.89 1.96 5.56
N SER A 85 -11.58 1.00 4.70
CA SER A 85 -12.14 0.96 3.33
C SER A 85 -13.67 0.86 3.31
N SER A 86 -14.29 0.36 4.39
CA SER A 86 -15.75 0.31 4.55
C SER A 86 -16.39 1.66 4.97
N TYR A 87 -15.60 2.65 5.40
CA TYR A 87 -16.05 3.99 5.78
C TYR A 87 -15.64 5.01 4.71
N LYS A 88 -16.52 5.28 3.74
CA LYS A 88 -16.20 6.13 2.56
C LYS A 88 -15.56 7.48 2.88
N GLU A 89 -16.09 8.22 3.85
CA GLU A 89 -15.54 9.52 4.23
C GLU A 89 -14.14 9.41 4.84
N TRP A 90 -13.94 8.43 5.72
CA TRP A 90 -12.64 8.15 6.33
C TRP A 90 -11.61 7.71 5.30
N PHE A 91 -11.97 6.76 4.44
CA PHE A 91 -11.07 6.26 3.40
C PHE A 91 -10.63 7.40 2.47
N LYS A 92 -11.59 8.20 1.97
CA LYS A 92 -11.30 9.36 1.11
C LYS A 92 -10.37 10.35 1.81
N TYR A 93 -10.65 10.68 3.06
CA TYR A 93 -9.82 11.62 3.81
C TYR A 93 -8.40 11.10 4.01
N LEU A 94 -8.24 9.81 4.36
CA LEU A 94 -6.93 9.23 4.60
C LEU A 94 -6.13 9.04 3.31
N ILE A 95 -6.75 8.58 2.22
CA ILE A 95 -6.02 8.41 0.94
C ILE A 95 -5.52 9.76 0.39
N GLU A 96 -6.27 10.85 0.60
CA GLU A 96 -5.86 12.19 0.18
C GLU A 96 -4.70 12.75 1.00
N ARG A 97 -4.59 12.40 2.29
CA ARG A 97 -3.59 12.95 3.20
C ARG A 97 -2.37 12.07 3.40
N CYS A 98 -2.51 10.75 3.28
CA CYS A 98 -1.43 9.80 3.54
C CYS A 98 -0.27 9.97 2.55
N ILE A 99 -0.55 10.41 1.32
CA ILE A 99 0.46 10.60 0.27
C ILE A 99 1.60 11.52 0.70
N ASP A 100 1.30 12.57 1.48
CA ASP A 100 2.26 13.58 1.93
C ASP A 100 2.99 13.17 3.23
N THR A 101 2.72 11.97 3.76
CA THR A 101 3.30 11.51 5.03
C THR A 101 4.49 10.58 4.82
N ILE A 102 5.20 10.28 5.91
CA ILE A 102 6.30 9.31 5.91
C ILE A 102 5.82 7.85 5.94
N TYR A 103 4.52 7.60 6.18
CA TYR A 103 3.98 6.26 6.43
C TYR A 103 3.81 5.46 5.14
N THR A 104 4.93 5.03 4.54
CA THR A 104 4.95 4.22 3.32
C THR A 104 4.10 2.96 3.46
N THR A 105 4.11 2.35 4.64
CA THR A 105 3.31 1.15 4.91
C THR A 105 1.81 1.41 4.92
N ALA A 106 1.38 2.60 5.36
CA ALA A 106 -0.03 2.99 5.23
C ALA A 106 -0.40 3.33 3.78
N LYS A 107 0.51 3.92 3.00
CA LYS A 107 0.25 4.28 1.59
C LYS A 107 -0.13 3.05 0.77
N TRP A 108 0.71 2.02 0.75
CA TRP A 108 0.42 0.84 -0.07
C TRP A 108 -0.82 0.08 0.41
N GLN A 109 -1.06 0.03 1.72
CA GLN A 109 -2.26 -0.61 2.27
C GLN A 109 -3.54 0.11 1.83
N LEU A 110 -3.58 1.44 1.92
CA LEU A 110 -4.74 2.22 1.49
C LEU A 110 -4.92 2.13 -0.03
N VAL A 111 -3.82 2.24 -0.80
CA VAL A 111 -3.87 2.14 -2.27
C VAL A 111 -4.47 0.81 -2.72
N LYS A 112 -4.05 -0.32 -2.14
CA LYS A 112 -4.55 -1.67 -2.49
C LYS A 112 -6.09 -1.80 -2.40
N ARG A 113 -6.75 -0.92 -1.66
CA ARG A 113 -8.22 -0.90 -1.46
C ARG A 113 -8.95 0.14 -2.29
N LEU A 114 -8.23 0.91 -3.11
CA LEU A 114 -8.85 1.95 -3.94
C LEU A 114 -9.93 1.38 -4.87
N SER A 115 -9.77 0.16 -5.39
CA SER A 115 -10.72 -0.44 -6.33
C SER A 115 -12.14 -0.64 -5.79
N VAL A 116 -12.34 -0.61 -4.46
CA VAL A 116 -13.66 -0.54 -3.82
C VAL A 116 -14.45 0.69 -4.32
N TYR A 117 -13.76 1.73 -4.78
CA TYR A 117 -14.30 2.99 -5.28
C TYR A 117 -14.20 3.12 -6.81
N LYS A 118 -14.17 2.02 -7.56
CA LYS A 118 -14.01 2.04 -9.04
C LYS A 118 -15.03 2.89 -9.81
N ASP A 119 -16.21 3.12 -9.23
CA ASP A 119 -17.25 3.95 -9.83
C ASP A 119 -17.12 5.45 -9.46
N ASP A 120 -16.16 5.80 -8.60
CA ASP A 120 -15.88 7.18 -8.21
C ASP A 120 -14.86 7.82 -9.17
N SER A 121 -15.21 8.94 -9.79
CA SER A 121 -14.35 9.58 -10.80
C SER A 121 -12.98 10.03 -10.25
N SER A 122 -12.83 10.20 -8.93
CA SER A 122 -11.55 10.61 -8.34
C SER A 122 -10.53 9.48 -8.18
N ILE A 123 -10.94 8.21 -8.36
CA ILE A 123 -10.06 7.06 -8.14
C ILE A 123 -8.82 7.11 -9.02
N THR A 124 -9.00 7.44 -10.30
CA THR A 124 -7.93 7.50 -11.29
C THR A 124 -6.89 8.56 -10.92
N ASP A 125 -7.34 9.72 -10.42
CA ASP A 125 -6.44 10.78 -9.96
C ASP A 125 -5.61 10.34 -8.75
N TRP A 126 -6.22 9.63 -7.80
CA TRP A 126 -5.48 9.07 -6.67
C TRP A 126 -4.48 8.02 -7.12
N VAL A 127 -4.88 7.05 -7.95
CA VAL A 127 -3.97 6.03 -8.47
C VAL A 127 -2.77 6.67 -9.19
N PHE A 128 -2.99 7.70 -10.01
CA PHE A 128 -1.90 8.40 -10.68
C PHE A 128 -1.02 9.21 -9.73
N LYS A 129 -1.55 9.74 -8.62
CA LYS A 129 -0.68 10.34 -7.60
C LYS A 129 0.21 9.30 -6.94
N TYR A 130 -0.35 8.15 -6.56
CA TYR A 130 0.39 7.10 -5.87
C TYR A 130 1.37 6.32 -6.77
N ILE A 131 1.06 6.12 -8.06
CA ILE A 131 1.99 5.46 -8.99
C ILE A 131 3.28 6.27 -9.24
N ASN A 132 3.25 7.57 -8.89
CA ASN A 132 4.38 8.50 -9.05
C ASN A 132 5.16 8.77 -7.76
N VAL A 133 4.79 8.15 -6.63
CA VAL A 133 5.57 8.28 -5.37
C VAL A 133 6.91 7.56 -5.49
N ASN A 134 7.89 7.95 -4.68
CA ASN A 134 9.22 7.31 -4.70
C ASN A 134 9.30 6.11 -3.75
N ASP A 135 8.38 5.16 -3.90
CA ASP A 135 8.37 3.89 -3.16
C ASP A 135 7.92 2.75 -4.08
N GLU A 136 8.75 1.74 -4.23
CA GLU A 136 8.54 0.64 -5.18
C GLU A 136 7.24 -0.11 -4.92
N TYR A 137 7.01 -0.46 -3.65
CA TYR A 137 5.90 -1.33 -3.28
C TYR A 137 4.55 -0.61 -3.48
N THR A 138 4.46 0.65 -3.07
CA THR A 138 3.29 1.51 -3.31
C THR A 138 3.04 1.71 -4.80
N GLN A 139 4.09 1.89 -5.61
CA GLN A 139 3.96 2.00 -7.06
C GLN A 139 3.37 0.72 -7.68
N ARG A 140 3.85 -0.45 -7.24
CA ARG A 140 3.29 -1.74 -7.70
C ARG A 140 1.84 -1.93 -7.31
N MET A 141 1.47 -1.61 -6.07
CA MET A 141 0.06 -1.67 -5.64
C MET A 141 -0.82 -0.72 -6.47
N SER A 142 -0.31 0.47 -6.79
CA SER A 142 -1.01 1.43 -7.65
C SER A 142 -1.24 0.89 -9.06
N LEU A 143 -0.22 0.27 -9.67
CA LEU A 143 -0.32 -0.38 -10.97
C LEU A 143 -1.31 -1.56 -10.94
N SER A 144 -1.29 -2.36 -9.87
CA SER A 144 -2.25 -3.46 -9.68
C SER A 144 -3.70 -2.94 -9.64
N VAL A 145 -3.96 -1.86 -8.92
CA VAL A 145 -5.30 -1.24 -8.88
C VAL A 145 -5.67 -0.62 -10.22
N LEU A 146 -4.71 0.00 -10.93
CA LEU A 146 -4.96 0.58 -12.25
C LEU A 146 -5.54 -0.46 -13.22
N SER A 147 -5.09 -1.72 -13.12
CA SER A 147 -5.62 -2.84 -13.91
C SER A 147 -7.09 -3.17 -13.66
N GLU A 148 -7.68 -2.72 -12.55
CA GLU A 148 -9.10 -2.94 -12.23
C GLU A 148 -10.00 -1.80 -12.69
N ILE A 149 -9.42 -0.64 -13.00
CA ILE A 149 -10.17 0.60 -13.26
C ILE A 149 -9.99 1.10 -14.70
N ASP A 150 -8.83 0.88 -15.32
CA ASP A 150 -8.53 1.30 -16.70
C ASP A 150 -7.49 0.36 -17.31
N HIS A 151 -7.97 -0.65 -18.05
CA HIS A 151 -7.10 -1.67 -18.66
C HIS A 151 -6.12 -1.08 -19.67
N ARG A 152 -6.52 -0.03 -20.42
CA ARG A 152 -5.68 0.58 -21.44
C ARG A 152 -4.51 1.32 -20.79
N LYS A 153 -4.78 2.08 -19.73
CA LYS A 153 -3.73 2.74 -18.96
C LYS A 153 -2.88 1.75 -18.18
N ALA A 154 -3.48 0.68 -17.65
CA ALA A 154 -2.75 -0.37 -16.97
C ALA A 154 -1.72 -1.04 -17.89
N GLU A 155 -2.09 -1.36 -19.14
CA GLU A 155 -1.14 -1.90 -20.12
C GLU A 155 0.01 -0.92 -20.40
N GLN A 156 -0.32 0.37 -20.63
CA GLN A 156 0.68 1.42 -20.87
C GLN A 156 1.70 1.49 -19.72
N TYR A 157 1.21 1.53 -18.48
CA TYR A 157 2.08 1.62 -17.30
C TYR A 157 2.81 0.31 -17.00
N ALA A 158 2.23 -0.86 -17.30
CA ALA A 158 2.91 -2.14 -17.14
C ALA A 158 4.14 -2.22 -18.06
N ILE A 159 4.00 -1.77 -19.31
CA ILE A 159 5.11 -1.67 -20.27
C ILE A 159 6.16 -0.67 -19.77
N GLU A 160 5.73 0.51 -19.30
CA GLU A 160 6.66 1.50 -18.73
C GLU A 160 7.42 0.95 -17.50
N PHE A 161 6.73 0.24 -16.61
CA PHE A 161 7.34 -0.45 -15.47
C PHE A 161 8.30 -1.54 -15.92
N TRP A 162 8.02 -2.23 -17.02
CA TRP A 162 8.97 -3.20 -17.55
C TRP A 162 10.25 -2.53 -18.08
N GLU A 163 10.10 -1.45 -18.83
CA GLU A 163 11.18 -0.82 -19.62
C GLU A 163 12.03 0.17 -18.84
N ARG A 164 11.53 0.74 -17.74
CA ARG A 164 12.23 1.79 -17.00
C ARG A 164 13.44 1.26 -16.22
N ASP A 165 14.51 2.06 -16.22
CA ASP A 165 15.74 1.83 -15.45
C ASP A 165 15.67 2.40 -14.01
N LYS A 166 14.47 2.72 -13.49
CA LYS A 166 14.29 3.43 -12.22
C LYS A 166 14.97 2.76 -11.02
N TYR A 167 14.92 1.42 -10.94
CA TYR A 167 15.48 0.63 -9.84
C TYR A 167 16.71 -0.17 -10.23
N LYS A 168 17.36 0.20 -11.34
CA LYS A 168 18.56 -0.47 -11.81
C LYS A 168 19.64 -0.48 -10.74
N GLY A 169 20.14 -1.68 -10.41
CA GLY A 169 21.13 -1.90 -9.35
C GLY A 169 20.53 -2.25 -7.98
N ASP A 170 19.23 -2.07 -7.80
CA ASP A 170 18.46 -2.69 -6.73
C ASP A 170 17.76 -3.92 -7.32
N THR A 171 18.40 -5.08 -7.20
CA THR A 171 17.92 -6.33 -7.83
C THR A 171 16.54 -6.72 -7.34
N TYR A 172 16.21 -6.45 -6.07
CA TYR A 172 14.91 -6.75 -5.50
C TYR A 172 13.84 -5.84 -6.11
N ALA A 173 14.04 -4.52 -6.04
CA ALA A 173 13.06 -3.56 -6.57
C ALA A 173 12.87 -3.70 -8.10
N GLU A 174 13.93 -3.98 -8.85
CA GLU A 174 13.85 -4.22 -10.29
C GLU A 174 13.07 -5.49 -10.63
N GLU A 175 13.36 -6.60 -9.94
CA GLU A 175 12.68 -7.89 -10.15
C GLU A 175 11.18 -7.78 -9.85
N TYR A 176 10.82 -7.27 -8.68
CA TYR A 176 9.42 -7.20 -8.24
C TYR A 176 8.58 -6.22 -9.07
N GLN A 177 9.18 -5.14 -9.57
CA GLN A 177 8.53 -4.25 -10.52
C GLN A 177 8.16 -4.99 -11.81
N LYS A 178 9.08 -5.78 -12.37
CA LYS A 178 8.84 -6.56 -13.59
C LYS A 178 7.80 -7.68 -13.35
N ILE A 179 7.82 -8.31 -12.18
CA ILE A 179 6.79 -9.27 -11.75
C ILE A 179 5.40 -8.60 -11.76
N MET A 180 5.27 -7.39 -11.22
CA MET A 180 3.98 -6.68 -11.25
C MET A 180 3.54 -6.33 -12.67
N ALA A 181 4.48 -5.91 -13.53
CA ALA A 181 4.18 -5.67 -14.94
C ALA A 181 3.60 -6.92 -15.61
N LEU A 182 4.22 -8.10 -15.44
CA LEU A 182 3.69 -9.36 -15.97
C LEU A 182 2.29 -9.69 -15.44
N ASN A 183 2.10 -9.61 -14.12
CA ASN A 183 0.81 -9.91 -13.51
C ASN A 183 -0.30 -8.99 -14.00
N VAL A 184 0.00 -7.70 -14.23
CA VAL A 184 -0.99 -6.78 -14.83
C VAL A 184 -1.29 -7.14 -16.27
N LEU A 185 -0.28 -7.41 -17.11
CA LEU A 185 -0.49 -7.84 -18.50
C LEU A 185 -1.33 -9.13 -18.57
N TYR A 186 -1.09 -10.08 -17.66
CA TYR A 186 -1.88 -11.30 -17.53
C TYR A 186 -3.32 -11.00 -17.14
N LYS A 187 -3.52 -10.25 -16.06
CA LYS A 187 -4.85 -9.90 -15.52
C LYS A 187 -5.75 -9.22 -16.55
N ILE A 188 -5.18 -8.31 -17.36
CA ILE A 188 -5.95 -7.60 -18.39
C ILE A 188 -6.03 -8.36 -19.72
N LYS A 189 -5.43 -9.55 -19.82
CA LYS A 189 -5.35 -10.38 -21.03
C LYS A 189 -4.75 -9.63 -22.22
N SER A 190 -3.63 -8.94 -21.98
CA SER A 190 -2.90 -8.20 -23.01
C SER A 190 -2.37 -9.15 -24.10
N ASP A 191 -2.49 -8.75 -25.36
CA ASP A 191 -1.90 -9.44 -26.51
C ASP A 191 -0.37 -9.41 -26.50
N LYS A 192 0.24 -8.56 -25.68
CA LYS A 192 1.69 -8.45 -25.51
C LYS A 192 2.26 -9.42 -24.48
N LEU A 193 1.42 -10.07 -23.68
CA LEU A 193 1.84 -10.91 -22.55
C LEU A 193 2.91 -11.94 -22.95
N THR A 194 2.70 -12.67 -24.05
CA THR A 194 3.62 -13.72 -24.52
C THR A 194 5.03 -13.19 -24.72
N ASN A 195 5.18 -12.00 -25.32
CA ASN A 195 6.49 -11.40 -25.57
C ASN A 195 7.22 -11.08 -24.24
N TYR A 196 6.48 -10.61 -23.23
CA TYR A 196 7.07 -10.27 -21.93
C TYR A 196 7.38 -11.51 -21.08
N ILE A 197 6.60 -12.59 -21.20
CA ILE A 197 6.95 -13.90 -20.61
C ILE A 197 8.25 -14.44 -21.20
N GLU A 198 8.40 -14.38 -22.53
CA GLU A 198 9.64 -14.80 -23.19
C GLU A 198 10.82 -13.94 -22.74
N ALA A 199 10.64 -12.62 -22.65
CA ALA A 199 11.65 -11.70 -22.17
C ALA A 199 12.04 -11.96 -20.70
N ALA A 200 11.08 -12.26 -19.81
CA ALA A 200 11.35 -12.63 -18.41
C ALA A 200 12.30 -13.81 -18.29
N ARG A 201 12.10 -14.84 -19.11
CA ARG A 201 12.94 -16.06 -19.13
C ARG A 201 14.40 -15.79 -19.51
N GLN A 202 14.68 -14.68 -20.21
CA GLN A 202 16.03 -14.29 -20.61
C GLN A 202 16.78 -13.46 -19.55
N LEU A 203 16.08 -12.89 -18.56
CA LEU A 203 16.69 -12.07 -17.52
C LEU A 203 17.28 -12.93 -16.40
N ASP A 204 18.16 -12.39 -15.56
CA ASP A 204 18.75 -13.13 -14.42
C ASP A 204 18.01 -12.87 -13.11
N PHE A 205 16.69 -13.04 -13.15
CA PHE A 205 15.77 -12.83 -12.03
C PHE A 205 15.00 -14.12 -11.75
N VAL A 206 15.24 -14.73 -10.59
CA VAL A 206 14.72 -16.06 -10.23
C VAL A 206 13.20 -16.02 -10.06
N TYR A 207 12.69 -15.10 -9.22
CA TYR A 207 11.27 -14.98 -8.94
C TYR A 207 10.49 -14.46 -10.15
N LEU A 208 11.13 -13.65 -11.00
CA LEU A 208 10.52 -13.22 -12.26
C LEU A 208 10.28 -14.40 -13.20
N LYS A 209 11.25 -15.32 -13.31
CA LYS A 209 11.10 -16.55 -14.12
C LYS A 209 10.02 -17.45 -13.57
N GLU A 210 10.03 -17.69 -12.26
CA GLU A 210 9.01 -18.49 -11.58
C GLU A 210 7.61 -17.92 -11.83
N ASN A 211 7.43 -16.60 -11.67
CA ASN A 211 6.15 -15.95 -11.95
C ASN A 211 5.73 -16.08 -13.42
N ALA A 212 6.66 -15.94 -14.37
CA ALA A 212 6.37 -16.10 -15.80
C ALA A 212 5.95 -17.54 -16.14
N ASP A 213 6.54 -18.54 -15.49
CA ASP A 213 6.18 -19.95 -15.65
C ASP A 213 4.82 -20.28 -15.01
N GLU A 214 4.53 -19.73 -13.83
CA GLU A 214 3.20 -19.84 -13.19
C GLU A 214 2.10 -19.27 -14.08
N ILE A 215 2.30 -18.06 -14.62
CA ILE A 215 1.34 -17.44 -15.55
C ILE A 215 1.14 -18.32 -16.79
N SER A 216 2.22 -18.85 -17.37
CA SER A 216 2.15 -19.71 -18.56
C SER A 216 1.38 -21.02 -18.33
N ASN A 217 1.39 -21.52 -17.10
CA ASN A 217 0.74 -22.79 -16.72
C ASN A 217 -0.68 -22.60 -16.17
N SER A 218 -1.15 -21.36 -16.03
CA SER A 218 -2.46 -21.03 -15.46
C SER A 218 -3.59 -20.94 -16.50
N ASP A 219 -3.27 -21.14 -17.79
CA ASP A 219 -4.22 -21.23 -18.92
C ASP A 219 -4.59 -22.69 -19.25
#